data_AF-A0A432I849-F1
#
_entry.id   AF-A0A432I849-F1
#
_cell.length_a   1.000
_cell.length_b   1.000
_cell.length_c   1.000
_cell.angle_alpha   90.00
_cell.angle_beta   90.00
_cell.angle_gamma   90.00
#
_symmetry.space_group_name_H-M   'P 1'
#
loop_
_entity.id
_entity.type
_entity.pdbx_description
1 polymer ?
#
loop_
_entity_poly.entity_id
_entity_poly.type
_entity_poly.pdbx_seq_one_letter_code
_entity_poly.pdbx_strand_id
1 'polypeptide(L)' 'ILKGGVEVDAWNDHRVAMALAIASSRCENPITLTGADSVKKSYPHFWSDFEKAKRG' A
#
# COMPACT_ATOMS: atom_id res chain seq x y z
N ILE A 1 12.37 8.82 9.64
CA ILE A 1 12.35 7.59 8.82
C ILE A 1 11.33 6.63 9.40
N LEU A 2 10.52 5.96 8.56
CA LEU A 2 9.56 4.95 9.01
C LEU A 2 10.24 3.57 9.06
N LYS A 3 10.09 2.83 10.16
CA LYS A 3 10.79 1.54 10.33
C LYS A 3 10.24 0.43 9.42
N GLY A 4 8.93 0.37 9.22
CA GLY A 4 8.28 -0.79 8.59
C GLY A 4 8.40 -2.06 9.43
N GLY A 5 8.33 -3.24 8.79
CA GLY A 5 8.45 -4.54 9.46
C GLY A 5 7.23 -4.91 10.30
N VAL A 6 6.07 -4.37 9.94
CA VAL A 6 4.81 -4.51 10.68
C VAL A 6 3.70 -4.98 9.77
N GLU A 7 2.68 -5.59 10.38
CA GLU A 7 1.41 -5.87 9.74
C GLU A 7 0.42 -4.73 10.03
N VAL A 8 -0.31 -4.31 8.99
CA VAL A 8 -1.32 -3.27 9.05
C VAL A 8 -2.56 -3.71 8.28
N ASP A 9 -3.73 -3.25 8.72
CA ASP A 9 -5.02 -3.54 8.08
C ASP A 9 -5.63 -2.26 7.52
N ALA A 10 -6.12 -2.34 6.27
CA ALA A 10 -6.86 -1.26 5.62
C ALA A 10 -8.35 -1.20 6.03
N TRP A 11 -8.85 -2.19 6.77
CA TRP A 11 -10.25 -2.32 7.18
C TRP A 11 -11.22 -2.24 5.99
N ASN A 12 -10.82 -2.79 4.85
CA ASN A 12 -11.53 -2.72 3.57
C ASN A 12 -11.82 -1.28 3.06
N ASP A 13 -11.12 -0.26 3.53
CA ASP A 13 -11.16 1.10 2.95
C ASP A 13 -10.02 1.28 1.93
N HIS A 14 -10.41 1.47 0.66
CA HIS A 14 -9.47 1.65 -0.44
C HIS A 14 -8.54 2.86 -0.24
N ARG A 15 -9.00 3.92 0.43
CA ARG A 15 -8.19 5.11 0.70
C ARG A 15 -7.09 4.81 1.70
N VAL A 16 -7.43 4.04 2.75
CA VAL A 16 -6.46 3.59 3.75
C VAL A 16 -5.42 2.68 3.10
N ALA A 17 -5.85 1.71 2.28
CA ALA A 17 -4.94 0.83 1.55
C ALA A 17 -3.97 1.60 0.64
N MET A 18 -4.46 2.56 -0.15
CA MET A 18 -3.60 3.38 -1.01
C MET A 18 -2.65 4.28 -0.21
N ALA A 19 -3.11 4.87 0.88
CA ALA A 19 -2.27 5.70 1.75
C ALA A 19 -1.15 4.88 2.41
N LEU A 20 -1.45 3.68 2.91
CA LEU A 20 -0.47 2.76 3.49
C LEU A 20 0.54 2.27 2.45
N ALA A 21 0.11 1.99 1.22
CA ALA A 21 1.01 1.65 0.12
C ALA A 21 2.02 2.78 -0.15
N ILE A 22 1.56 4.02 -0.27
CA ILE A 22 2.45 5.18 -0.46
C ILE A 22 3.37 5.35 0.75
N ALA A 23 2.87 5.26 1.98
CA ALA A 23 3.69 5.36 3.19
C ALA A 23 4.79 4.28 3.24
N SER A 24 4.46 3.05 2.83
CA SER A 24 5.40 1.92 2.75
C SER A 24 6.58 2.20 1.82
N SER A 25 6.42 3.11 0.84
CA SER A 25 7.49 3.45 -0.08
C SER A 25 8.70 4.08 0.59
N ARG A 26 8.50 4.65 1.80
CA ARG A 26 9.51 5.33 2.62
C ARG A 26 9.96 4.51 3.84
N CYS A 27 9.50 3.28 3.98
CA CYS A 27 9.90 2.41 5.09
C CYS A 27 11.26 1.75 4.82
N GLU A 28 12.07 1.58 5.87
CA GLU A 28 13.31 0.80 5.81
C GLU A 28 13.04 -0.68 5.56
N ASN A 29 11.98 -1.21 6.18
CA ASN A 29 11.54 -2.60 6.03
C ASN A 29 10.17 -2.66 5.36
N PRO A 30 9.85 -3.75 4.63
CA PRO A 30 8.52 -3.93 4.04
C PRO A 30 7.42 -3.97 5.12
N ILE A 31 6.19 -3.67 4.72
CA ILE A 31 4.99 -3.89 5.55
C ILE A 31 4.16 -5.01 4.94
N THR A 32 3.39 -5.71 5.78
CA THR A 32 2.32 -6.62 5.33
C THR A 32 1.00 -5.86 5.42
N LEU A 33 0.31 -5.70 4.30
CA LEU A 33 -0.97 -4.98 4.23
C LEU A 33 -2.13 -5.95 3.98
N THR A 34 -3.06 -6.05 4.93
CA THR A 34 -4.34 -6.74 4.75
C THR A 34 -5.43 -5.76 4.28
N GLY A 35 -6.47 -6.26 3.61
CA GLY A 35 -7.54 -5.42 3.02
C GLY A 35 -7.16 -4.70 1.72
N ALA A 36 -6.02 -5.05 1.10
CA ALA A 36 -5.51 -4.45 -0.14
C ALA A 36 -6.44 -4.61 -1.36
N ASP A 37 -7.29 -5.63 -1.38
CA ASP A 37 -8.25 -5.86 -2.46
C ASP A 37 -9.33 -4.78 -2.56
N SER A 38 -9.60 -4.05 -1.47
CA SER A 38 -10.57 -2.94 -1.46
C SER A 38 -10.26 -1.87 -2.51
N VAL A 39 -8.98 -1.68 -2.84
CA VAL A 39 -8.51 -0.74 -3.87
C VAL A 39 -9.12 -1.03 -5.25
N LYS A 40 -9.41 -2.30 -5.56
CA LYS A 40 -10.03 -2.69 -6.84
C LYS A 40 -11.39 -2.02 -7.08
N LYS A 41 -12.09 -1.60 -6.02
CA LYS A 41 -13.38 -0.90 -6.13
C LYS A 41 -13.26 0.48 -6.80
N SER A 42 -12.19 1.21 -6.52
CA SER A 42 -12.01 2.60 -6.97
C SER A 42 -10.91 2.74 -8.02
N TYR A 43 -9.86 1.93 -7.93
CA TYR A 43 -8.69 2.01 -8.78
C TYR A 43 -8.09 0.61 -9.05
N PRO A 44 -8.72 -0.19 -9.95
CA PRO A 44 -8.28 -1.56 -10.27
C PRO A 44 -6.81 -1.73 -10.65
N HIS A 45 -6.21 -0.72 -11.27
CA HIS A 45 -4.83 -0.76 -11.77
C HIS A 45 -3.79 -0.18 -10.80
N PHE A 46 -4.22 0.28 -9.61
CA PHE A 46 -3.36 0.97 -8.64
C PHE A 46 -2.05 0.23 -8.35
N TRP A 47 -2.09 -1.08 -8.08
CA TRP A 47 -0.90 -1.85 -7.73
C TRP A 47 0.11 -1.95 -8.87
N SER A 48 -0.36 -2.03 -10.12
CA SER A 48 0.52 -2.02 -11.29
C SER A 48 1.19 -0.65 -11.46
N ASP A 49 0.43 0.43 -11.26
CA ASP A 49 0.96 1.79 -11.36
C ASP A 49 1.92 2.11 -10.21
N PHE A 50 1.61 1.64 -8.99
CA PHE A 50 2.47 1.73 -7.82
C PHE A 50 3.81 1.00 -8.03
N GLU A 51 3.79 -0.20 -8.59
CA GLU A 51 5.02 -0.95 -8.91
C GLU A 51 5.89 -0.22 -9.95
N LYS A 52 5.27 0.39 -10.98
CA LYS A 52 5.98 1.22 -11.97
C LYS A 52 6.61 2.44 -11.31
N ALA A 53 5.88 3.13 -10.44
CA ALA A 53 6.36 4.31 -9.72
C ALA A 53 7.52 4.00 -8.75
N LYS A 54 7.57 2.78 -8.20
CA LYS A 54 8.66 2.29 -7.34
C LYS A 54 9.96 1.95 -8.08
N ARG A 55 9.91 1.79 -9.41
CA ARG A 55 11.07 1.42 -10.25
C ARG A 55 11.81 2.62 -10.85
N GLY A 56 11.25 3.83 -10.76
CA GLY A 56 11.89 5.09 -11.15
C GLY A 56 12.53 5.79 -9.96
#